data_AF-A0A257YKX8-F1
#
_entry.id   AF-A0A257YKX8-F1
#
_cell.length_a   1.000
_cell.length_b   1.000
_cell.length_c   1.000
_cell.angle_alpha   90.00
_cell.angle_beta   90.00
_cell.angle_gamma   90.00
#
_symmetry.space_group_name_H-M   'P 1'
#
loop_
_entity.id
_entity.type
_entity.pdbx_description
1 polymer ?
#
loop_
_entity_poly.entity_id
_entity_poly.type
_entity_poly.pdbx_seq_one_letter_code
_entity_poly.pdbx_strand_id
1 'polypeptide(L)'
;MASFADLAALTESAQIVVLVEVRDQAVVEPERAPGLAPGHARLYLEARTQALLAGRSGLGQDLVYLADVPLLANGRPPKLGKQRFVLYANSVPERPGSLQLIAPDSYVPATPESEALARWVIAALAAPEAPPPLGAIREVMSVAGNLAGESETQLFFATDDGQPVSLTVIRRPGMAPQWGVSWTEIVDQAARPPAPDTAEWYRLACFLPERIPASAFLQEDRAARTRAEADYQVIREQLGPCTRLRG
;
A
#
# COMPACT_ATOMS: atom_id res chain seq x y z
N MET A 1 11.64 -10.06 2.22
CA MET A 1 11.94 -8.85 1.42
C MET A 1 10.64 -8.11 1.29
N ALA A 2 10.58 -6.81 1.64
CA ALA A 2 9.32 -6.05 1.60
C ALA A 2 8.67 -6.12 0.21
N SER A 3 7.36 -6.31 0.14
CA SER A 3 6.60 -6.32 -1.12
C SER A 3 6.30 -4.89 -1.60
N PHE A 4 5.76 -4.75 -2.82
CA PHE A 4 5.23 -3.46 -3.28
C PHE A 4 4.20 -2.90 -2.31
N ALA A 5 3.25 -3.74 -1.86
CA ALA A 5 2.18 -3.34 -0.95
C ALA A 5 2.71 -2.89 0.42
N ASP A 6 3.76 -3.53 0.95
CA ASP A 6 4.41 -3.10 2.20
C ASP A 6 4.99 -1.68 2.07
N LEU A 7 5.76 -1.45 1.00
CA LEU A 7 6.41 -0.15 0.80
C LEU A 7 5.40 0.93 0.40
N ALA A 8 4.33 0.58 -0.32
CA ALA A 8 3.28 1.51 -0.67
C ALA A 8 2.56 2.03 0.57
N ALA A 9 2.15 1.13 1.48
CA ALA A 9 1.50 1.52 2.74
C ALA A 9 2.40 2.43 3.61
N LEU A 10 3.70 2.13 3.67
CA LEU A 10 4.68 2.97 4.36
C LEU A 10 4.85 4.34 3.68
N THR A 11 4.89 4.36 2.35
CA THR A 11 5.05 5.60 1.55
C THR A 11 3.87 6.53 1.74
N GLU A 12 2.64 6.02 1.69
CA GLU A 12 1.43 6.84 1.83
C GLU A 12 1.26 7.42 3.24
N SER A 13 1.74 6.70 4.25
CA SER A 13 1.63 7.13 5.65
C SER A 13 2.76 8.09 6.07
N ALA A 14 3.86 8.13 5.33
CA ALA A 14 5.03 8.92 5.66
C ALA A 14 5.00 10.31 5.02
N GLN A 15 5.33 11.34 5.81
CA GLN A 15 5.61 12.67 5.25
C GLN A 15 6.96 12.72 4.50
N ILE A 16 7.91 11.88 4.93
CA ILE A 16 9.30 11.89 4.48
C ILE A 16 9.77 10.46 4.27
N VAL A 17 10.34 10.19 3.10
CA VAL A 17 11.07 8.95 2.81
C VAL A 17 12.51 9.30 2.47
N VAL A 18 13.46 8.79 3.26
CA VAL A 18 14.86 9.18 3.19
C VAL A 18 15.78 7.98 3.25
N LEU A 19 16.80 7.97 2.40
CA LEU A 19 17.90 7.04 2.46
C LEU A 19 18.98 7.61 3.39
N VAL A 20 19.37 6.83 4.40
CA VAL A 20 20.35 7.23 5.42
C VAL A 20 21.43 6.19 5.61
N GLU A 21 22.55 6.60 6.19
CA GLU A 21 23.60 5.74 6.73
C GLU A 21 23.77 6.00 8.23
N VAL A 22 23.64 4.96 9.07
CA VAL A 22 23.80 5.09 10.52
C VAL A 22 25.27 5.38 10.85
N ARG A 23 25.51 6.47 11.58
CA ARG A 23 26.82 6.90 12.06
C ARG A 23 27.11 6.38 13.45
N ASP A 24 26.16 6.54 14.35
CA ASP A 24 26.27 6.11 15.73
C ASP A 24 24.95 5.54 16.26
N GLN A 25 25.05 4.73 17.31
CA GLN A 25 23.90 4.18 18.02
C GLN A 25 24.12 4.16 19.52
N ALA A 26 23.09 4.51 20.27
CA ALA A 26 23.05 4.36 21.72
C ALA A 26 21.78 3.59 22.13
N VAL A 27 21.90 2.75 23.16
CA VAL A 27 20.72 2.10 23.76
C VAL A 27 20.04 3.13 24.67
N VAL A 28 18.75 3.33 24.47
CA VAL A 28 17.94 4.19 25.34
C VAL A 28 17.67 3.45 26.64
N GLU A 29 17.90 4.12 27.77
CA GLU A 29 17.66 3.57 29.10
C GLU A 29 16.20 3.13 29.27
N PRO A 30 15.91 2.01 29.96
CA PRO A 30 14.55 1.47 30.11
C PRO A 30 13.53 2.48 30.64
N GLU A 31 13.94 3.36 31.57
CA GLU A 31 13.11 4.40 32.17
C GLU A 31 12.64 5.44 31.13
N ARG A 32 13.41 5.60 30.04
CA ARG A 32 13.15 6.52 28.92
C ARG A 32 12.60 5.80 27.69
N ALA A 33 12.35 4.50 27.78
CA ALA A 33 11.80 3.67 26.71
C ALA A 33 10.44 3.05 27.09
N PRO A 34 9.42 3.84 27.49
CA PRO A 34 8.11 3.29 27.77
C PRO A 34 7.49 2.67 26.51
N GLY A 35 6.68 1.63 26.70
CA GLY A 35 5.94 0.94 25.64
C GLY A 35 6.76 -0.02 24.78
N LEU A 36 8.00 -0.31 25.16
CA LEU A 36 8.86 -1.26 24.45
C LEU A 36 8.36 -2.70 24.58
N ALA A 37 8.25 -3.41 23.47
CA ALA A 37 7.84 -4.81 23.47
C ALA A 37 8.88 -5.71 24.18
N PRO A 38 8.46 -6.80 24.86
CA PRO A 38 9.39 -7.77 25.43
C PRO A 38 10.39 -8.28 24.38
N GLY A 39 11.66 -8.44 24.78
CA GLY A 39 12.72 -8.91 23.88
C GLY A 39 13.19 -7.87 22.86
N HIS A 40 12.81 -6.60 22.99
CA HIS A 40 13.29 -5.51 22.13
C HIS A 40 14.19 -4.55 22.92
N ALA A 41 14.96 -3.75 22.19
CA ALA A 41 15.69 -2.58 22.68
C ALA A 41 15.30 -1.35 21.86
N ARG A 42 15.18 -0.20 22.51
CA ARG A 42 15.04 1.09 21.82
C ARG A 42 16.43 1.67 21.58
N LEU A 43 16.73 1.97 20.33
CA LEU A 43 17.98 2.60 19.92
C LEU A 43 17.75 4.07 19.59
N TYR A 44 18.63 4.93 20.09
CA TYR A 44 18.85 6.27 19.58
C TYR A 44 19.89 6.18 18.47
N LEU A 45 19.52 6.63 17.27
CA LEU A 45 20.32 6.48 16.08
C LEU A 45 20.66 7.86 15.51
N GLU A 46 21.95 8.12 15.36
CA GLU A 46 22.46 9.24 14.59
C GLU A 46 22.79 8.74 13.19
N ALA A 47 22.26 9.38 12.17
CA ALA A 47 22.43 8.97 10.79
C ALA A 47 22.70 10.15 9.87
N ARG A 48 23.41 9.88 8.78
CA ARG A 48 23.65 10.85 7.72
C ARG A 48 22.69 10.63 6.57
N THR A 49 22.03 11.69 6.14
CA THR A 49 21.23 11.72 4.91
C THR A 49 22.12 11.43 3.71
N GLN A 50 21.75 10.42 2.92
CA GLN A 50 22.38 10.14 1.63
C GLN A 50 21.52 10.66 0.47
N ALA A 51 20.19 10.48 0.55
CA ALA A 51 19.26 11.01 -0.44
C ALA A 51 17.86 11.19 0.17
N LEU A 52 17.21 12.31 -0.14
CA LEU A 52 15.77 12.47 0.06
C LEU A 52 15.04 11.77 -1.11
N LEU A 53 14.23 10.76 -0.82
CA LEU A 53 13.50 10.01 -1.84
C LEU A 53 12.11 10.60 -2.07
N ALA A 54 11.43 11.03 -1.00
CA ALA A 54 10.17 11.75 -1.03
C ALA A 54 10.04 12.67 0.19
N GLY A 55 9.40 13.83 0.01
CA GLY A 55 9.14 14.78 1.10
C GLY A 55 9.11 16.23 0.60
N ARG A 56 8.42 17.10 1.33
CA ARG A 56 8.22 18.52 0.96
C ARG A 56 9.20 19.49 1.64
N SER A 57 9.90 19.04 2.68
CA SER A 57 10.84 19.84 3.45
C SER A 57 12.28 19.43 3.17
N GLY A 58 13.17 20.41 3.05
CA GLY A 58 14.61 20.15 3.03
C GLY A 58 15.04 19.46 4.33
N LEU A 59 15.81 18.39 4.20
CA LEU A 59 16.41 17.68 5.34
C LEU A 59 17.84 18.17 5.57
N GLY A 60 18.23 18.23 6.85
CA GLY A 60 19.62 18.42 7.24
C GLY A 60 20.50 17.24 6.82
N GLN A 61 21.81 17.46 6.81
CA GLN A 61 22.79 16.41 6.52
C GLN A 61 22.76 15.32 7.59
N ASP A 62 22.61 15.70 8.86
CA ASP A 62 22.59 14.79 10.00
C ASP A 62 21.17 14.72 10.57
N LEU A 63 20.77 13.49 10.89
CA LEU A 63 19.44 13.13 11.35
C LEU A 63 19.53 12.27 12.60
N VAL A 64 18.53 12.40 13.46
CA VAL A 64 18.37 11.58 14.66
C VAL A 64 16.98 10.97 14.71
N TYR A 65 16.90 9.71 15.11
CA TYR A 65 15.62 9.00 15.25
C TYR A 65 15.71 7.88 16.27
N LEU A 66 14.55 7.40 16.69
CA LEU A 66 14.41 6.23 17.56
C LEU A 66 13.91 5.05 16.74
N ALA A 67 14.46 3.87 16.99
CA ALA A 67 14.00 2.61 16.40
C ALA A 67 13.94 1.52 17.46
N ASP A 68 12.88 0.73 17.46
CA ASP A 68 12.76 -0.44 18.32
C ASP A 68 13.22 -1.67 17.55
N VAL A 69 14.19 -2.40 18.09
CA VAL A 69 14.84 -3.51 17.42
C VAL A 69 14.76 -4.78 18.26
N PRO A 70 14.55 -5.96 17.65
CA PRO A 70 14.60 -7.21 18.39
C PRO A 70 16.02 -7.45 18.92
N LEU A 71 16.13 -7.93 20.15
CA LEU A 71 17.39 -8.37 20.72
C LEU A 71 17.87 -9.63 19.98
N LEU A 72 19.18 -9.76 19.84
CA LEU A 72 19.81 -10.97 19.32
C LEU A 72 19.67 -12.12 20.35
N ALA A 73 19.94 -13.36 19.93
CA ALA A 73 19.86 -14.54 20.80
C ALA A 73 20.75 -14.45 22.07
N ASN A 74 21.76 -13.58 22.05
CA ASN A 74 22.64 -13.30 23.19
C ASN A 74 22.12 -12.16 24.11
N GLY A 75 20.89 -11.68 23.89
CA GLY A 75 20.26 -10.61 24.66
C GLY A 75 20.77 -9.21 24.37
N ARG A 76 21.64 -9.01 23.36
CA ARG A 76 22.20 -7.70 23.01
C ARG A 76 21.49 -7.09 21.79
N PRO A 77 21.39 -5.75 21.71
CA PRO A 77 20.89 -5.10 20.51
C PRO A 77 21.81 -5.33 19.30
N PRO A 78 21.28 -5.38 18.08
CA PRO A 78 22.06 -5.45 16.86
C PRO A 78 22.93 -4.20 16.66
N LYS A 79 24.08 -4.37 15.99
CA LYS A 79 24.95 -3.26 15.56
C LYS A 79 24.52 -2.79 14.18
N LEU A 80 23.95 -1.59 14.10
CA LEU A 80 23.46 -0.93 12.89
C LEU A 80 24.44 0.10 12.32
N GLY A 81 25.50 0.46 13.05
CA GLY A 81 26.52 1.40 12.57
C GLY A 81 27.07 1.04 11.18
N LYS A 82 27.21 2.06 10.33
CA LYS A 82 27.60 1.99 8.91
C LYS A 82 26.60 1.29 7.98
N GLN A 83 25.48 0.78 8.49
CA GLN A 83 24.44 0.22 7.65
C GLN A 83 23.57 1.33 7.05
N ARG A 84 22.96 1.02 5.91
CA ARG A 84 22.08 1.93 5.18
C ARG A 84 20.63 1.49 5.34
N PHE A 85 19.74 2.46 5.48
CA PHE A 85 18.31 2.22 5.61
C PHE A 85 17.50 3.22 4.80
N VAL A 86 16.37 2.77 4.26
CA VAL A 86 15.27 3.65 3.84
C VAL A 86 14.36 3.84 5.04
N LEU A 87 14.22 5.08 5.50
CA LEU A 87 13.34 5.46 6.61
C LEU A 87 12.03 6.00 6.05
N TYR A 88 10.92 5.59 6.66
CA TYR A 88 9.59 6.15 6.44
C TYR A 88 9.17 6.85 7.73
N ALA A 89 9.06 8.19 7.67
CA ALA A 89 9.00 9.00 8.87
C ALA A 89 8.20 10.29 8.69
N ASN A 90 7.88 10.90 9.82
CA ASN A 90 7.36 12.24 9.95
C ASN A 90 8.44 13.18 10.49
N SER A 91 8.36 14.44 10.09
CA SER A 91 9.15 15.49 10.72
C SER A 91 8.67 15.73 12.16
N VAL A 92 9.59 16.01 13.08
CA VAL A 92 9.23 16.41 14.44
C VAL A 92 9.11 17.94 14.50
N PRO A 93 7.93 18.50 14.84
CA PRO A 93 7.78 19.94 14.99
C PRO A 93 8.83 20.52 15.93
N GLU A 94 9.37 21.69 15.57
CA GLU A 94 10.35 22.44 16.36
C GLU A 94 11.69 21.72 16.62
N ARG A 95 11.94 20.57 15.99
CA ARG A 95 13.19 19.81 16.11
C ARG A 95 13.76 19.45 14.74
N PRO A 96 14.39 20.41 14.04
CA PRO A 96 15.02 20.13 12.75
C PRO A 96 16.07 19.03 12.92
N GLY A 97 16.11 18.09 11.95
CA GLY A 97 16.99 16.93 12.00
C GLY A 97 16.48 15.77 12.87
N SER A 98 15.39 15.93 13.63
CA SER A 98 14.74 14.80 14.31
C SER A 98 13.62 14.23 13.45
N LEU A 99 13.63 12.90 13.26
CA LEU A 99 12.58 12.17 12.55
C LEU A 99 11.87 11.21 13.50
N GLN A 100 10.54 11.16 13.38
CA GLN A 100 9.72 10.15 14.03
C GLN A 100 9.31 9.10 12.99
N LEU A 101 9.75 7.86 13.17
CA LEU A 101 9.30 6.76 12.34
C LEU A 101 7.76 6.62 12.44
N ILE A 102 7.09 6.34 11.31
CA ILE A 102 5.62 6.18 11.27
C ILE A 102 5.17 4.93 12.04
N ALA A 103 6.05 3.94 12.18
CA ALA A 103 5.94 2.83 13.10
C ALA A 103 7.33 2.50 13.66
N PRO A 104 7.46 1.86 14.84
CA PRO A 104 8.76 1.58 15.44
C PRO A 104 9.74 0.80 14.54
N ASP A 105 9.22 0.05 13.57
CA ASP A 105 9.95 -0.76 12.59
C ASP A 105 9.84 -0.24 11.14
N SER A 106 9.36 1.00 10.92
CA SER A 106 9.18 1.60 9.59
C SER A 106 10.49 2.08 8.95
N TYR A 107 11.50 1.23 9.04
CA TYR A 107 12.77 1.33 8.34
C TYR A 107 13.05 0.01 7.61
N VAL A 108 13.73 0.10 6.48
CA VAL A 108 14.05 -1.04 5.62
C VAL A 108 15.54 -1.04 5.31
N PRO A 109 16.28 -2.14 5.49
CA PRO A 109 17.66 -2.24 5.05
C PRO A 109 17.79 -1.85 3.57
N ALA A 110 18.69 -0.93 3.24
CA ALA A 110 18.86 -0.41 1.89
C ALA A 110 19.86 -1.27 1.09
N THR A 111 19.41 -2.43 0.62
CA THR A 111 20.11 -3.20 -0.42
C THR A 111 19.81 -2.57 -1.78
N PRO A 112 20.58 -2.88 -2.84
CA PRO A 112 20.28 -2.40 -4.18
C PRO A 112 18.83 -2.69 -4.62
N GLU A 113 18.30 -3.87 -4.27
CA GLU A 113 16.96 -4.32 -4.62
C GLU A 113 15.89 -3.55 -3.85
N SER A 114 16.02 -3.43 -2.52
CA SER A 114 15.02 -2.73 -1.71
C SER A 114 15.02 -1.22 -1.95
N GLU A 115 16.19 -0.63 -2.24
CA GLU A 115 16.29 0.77 -2.61
C GLU A 115 15.63 1.02 -3.97
N ALA A 116 15.88 0.17 -4.98
CA ALA A 116 15.25 0.26 -6.28
C ALA A 116 13.72 0.11 -6.17
N LEU A 117 13.25 -0.86 -5.39
CA LEU A 117 11.83 -1.06 -5.14
C LEU A 117 11.19 0.15 -4.45
N ALA A 118 11.83 0.70 -3.41
CA ALA A 118 11.33 1.90 -2.73
C ALA A 118 11.21 3.09 -3.69
N ARG A 119 12.22 3.32 -4.53
CA ARG A 119 12.18 4.39 -5.55
C ARG A 119 11.07 4.18 -6.57
N TRP A 120 10.88 2.94 -7.02
CA TRP A 120 9.81 2.61 -7.96
C TRP A 120 8.42 2.81 -7.37
N VAL A 121 8.19 2.34 -6.14
CA VAL A 121 6.92 2.54 -5.41
C VAL A 121 6.63 4.03 -5.23
N ILE A 122 7.62 4.81 -4.77
CA ILE A 122 7.48 6.26 -4.62
C ILE A 122 7.09 6.92 -5.95
N ALA A 123 7.76 6.55 -7.05
CA ALA A 123 7.47 7.10 -8.36
C ALA A 123 6.06 6.71 -8.85
N ALA A 124 5.67 5.44 -8.67
CA ALA A 124 4.36 4.94 -9.08
C ALA A 124 3.21 5.63 -8.33
N LEU A 125 3.39 5.93 -7.04
CA LEU A 125 2.38 6.61 -6.22
C LEU A 125 2.37 8.13 -6.41
N ALA A 126 3.48 8.72 -6.86
CA ALA A 126 3.59 10.16 -7.13
C ALA A 126 3.26 10.55 -8.58
N ALA A 127 3.02 9.57 -9.46
CA ALA A 127 2.70 9.82 -10.85
C ALA A 127 1.39 10.63 -10.98
N PRO A 128 1.28 11.58 -11.92
CA PRO A 128 0.04 12.33 -12.16
C PRO A 128 -1.18 11.43 -12.43
N GLU A 129 -0.95 10.29 -13.07
CA GLU A 129 -1.93 9.26 -13.41
C GLU A 129 -2.10 8.19 -12.33
N ALA A 130 -1.45 8.34 -11.16
CA ALA A 130 -1.56 7.37 -10.08
C ALA A 130 -3.03 7.22 -9.65
N PRO A 131 -3.52 5.98 -9.48
CA PRO A 131 -4.91 5.75 -9.14
C PRO A 131 -5.22 6.29 -7.73
N PRO A 132 -6.36 6.97 -7.53
CA PRO A 132 -6.75 7.50 -6.24
C PRO A 132 -7.00 6.37 -5.23
N PRO A 133 -7.00 6.66 -3.91
CA PRO A 133 -7.47 5.71 -2.91
C PRO A 133 -8.84 5.14 -3.27
N LEU A 134 -8.97 3.82 -3.18
CA LEU A 134 -10.23 3.14 -3.50
C LEU A 134 -11.19 3.27 -2.32
N GLY A 135 -12.33 3.92 -2.54
CA GLY A 135 -13.39 4.01 -1.54
C GLY A 135 -14.31 2.78 -1.52
N ALA A 136 -15.43 2.91 -0.82
CA ALA A 136 -16.42 1.84 -0.71
C ALA A 136 -17.11 1.55 -2.05
N ILE A 137 -17.54 0.29 -2.24
CA ILE A 137 -18.44 -0.07 -3.34
C ILE A 137 -19.78 0.63 -3.11
N ARG A 138 -20.16 1.54 -4.02
CA ARG A 138 -21.40 2.32 -3.95
C ARG A 138 -22.55 1.62 -4.63
N GLU A 139 -22.28 1.02 -5.77
CA GLU A 139 -23.30 0.44 -6.63
C GLU A 139 -22.73 -0.77 -7.37
N VAL A 140 -23.56 -1.80 -7.48
CA VAL A 140 -23.30 -2.98 -8.29
C VAL A 140 -24.54 -3.31 -9.10
N MET A 141 -24.33 -3.55 -10.39
CA MET A 141 -25.37 -3.98 -11.32
C MET A 141 -24.88 -5.15 -12.17
N SER A 142 -25.79 -6.07 -12.49
CA SER A 142 -25.50 -7.19 -13.40
C SER A 142 -26.66 -7.44 -14.35
N VAL A 143 -26.43 -7.21 -15.63
CA VAL A 143 -27.42 -7.31 -16.69
C VAL A 143 -27.13 -8.55 -17.53
N ALA A 144 -28.16 -9.37 -17.76
CA ALA A 144 -28.07 -10.49 -18.68
C ALA A 144 -28.09 -10.00 -20.13
N GLY A 145 -27.25 -10.60 -20.98
CA GLY A 145 -27.23 -10.34 -22.40
C GLY A 145 -28.34 -11.08 -23.16
N ASN A 146 -28.27 -11.02 -24.49
CA ASN A 146 -29.26 -11.66 -25.37
C ASN A 146 -29.01 -13.16 -25.50
N LEU A 147 -27.76 -13.60 -25.31
CA LEU A 147 -27.40 -15.00 -25.39
C LEU A 147 -27.38 -15.66 -24.01
N ALA A 148 -27.73 -16.94 -23.96
CA ALA A 148 -27.67 -17.72 -22.72
C ALA A 148 -26.22 -17.73 -22.17
N GLY A 149 -26.06 -17.24 -20.93
CA GLY A 149 -24.74 -17.13 -20.27
C GLY A 149 -23.96 -15.86 -20.61
N GLU A 150 -24.49 -14.99 -21.48
CA GLU A 150 -23.95 -13.65 -21.69
C GLU A 150 -24.40 -12.71 -20.56
N SER A 151 -23.48 -11.91 -20.04
CA SER A 151 -23.81 -10.88 -19.04
C SER A 151 -22.73 -9.83 -18.94
N GLU A 152 -23.12 -8.67 -18.43
CA GLU A 152 -22.21 -7.61 -18.01
C GLU A 152 -22.49 -7.25 -16.55
N THR A 153 -21.45 -7.26 -15.73
CA THR A 153 -21.49 -6.84 -14.33
C THR A 153 -20.60 -5.61 -14.18
N GLN A 154 -21.12 -4.56 -13.55
CA GLN A 154 -20.41 -3.33 -13.26
C GLN A 154 -20.45 -3.02 -11.76
N LEU A 155 -19.30 -2.63 -11.21
CA LEU A 155 -19.14 -2.17 -9.84
C LEU A 155 -18.61 -0.76 -9.86
N PHE A 156 -19.26 0.15 -9.13
CA PHE A 156 -18.86 1.54 -9.02
C PHE A 156 -18.40 1.85 -7.59
N PHE A 157 -17.30 2.58 -7.48
CA PHE A 157 -16.66 2.89 -6.22
C PHE A 157 -16.87 4.36 -5.86
N ALA A 158 -16.90 4.63 -4.56
CA ALA A 158 -16.72 5.98 -4.03
C ALA A 158 -15.25 6.38 -4.23
N THR A 159 -15.03 7.65 -4.51
CA THR A 159 -13.72 8.29 -4.51
C THR A 159 -13.84 9.66 -3.86
N ASP A 160 -12.78 10.08 -3.18
CA ASP A 160 -12.77 11.34 -2.43
C ASP A 160 -12.78 12.57 -3.36
N ASP A 161 -12.27 12.43 -4.58
CA ASP A 161 -12.20 13.47 -5.61
C ASP A 161 -13.40 13.46 -6.56
N GLY A 162 -14.33 12.51 -6.39
CA GLY A 162 -15.50 12.33 -7.24
C GLY A 162 -15.21 11.70 -8.61
N GLN A 163 -13.95 11.32 -8.90
CA GLN A 163 -13.62 10.60 -10.14
C GLN A 163 -14.19 9.19 -10.07
N PRO A 164 -15.09 8.78 -10.97
CA PRO A 164 -15.69 7.46 -10.91
C PRO A 164 -14.62 6.40 -11.20
N VAL A 165 -14.49 5.45 -10.27
CA VAL A 165 -13.74 4.21 -10.48
C VAL A 165 -14.75 3.10 -10.70
N SER A 166 -14.54 2.30 -11.75
CA SER A 166 -15.44 1.19 -12.06
C SER A 166 -14.69 -0.09 -12.42
N LEU A 167 -15.23 -1.23 -12.00
CA LEU A 167 -14.83 -2.55 -12.46
C LEU A 167 -15.93 -3.12 -13.35
N THR A 168 -15.55 -3.67 -14.50
CA THR A 168 -16.49 -4.30 -15.44
C THR A 168 -16.09 -5.74 -15.67
N VAL A 169 -17.05 -6.67 -15.60
CA VAL A 169 -16.90 -8.07 -15.96
C VAL A 169 -17.85 -8.40 -17.11
N ILE A 170 -17.28 -8.93 -18.20
CA ILE A 170 -18.01 -9.35 -19.39
C ILE A 170 -17.93 -10.87 -19.48
N ARG A 171 -19.10 -11.52 -19.54
CA ARG A 171 -19.24 -12.94 -19.85
C ARG A 171 -19.79 -13.10 -21.26
N ARG A 172 -19.17 -13.98 -22.04
CA ARG A 172 -19.65 -14.40 -23.36
C ARG A 172 -19.79 -15.93 -23.39
N PRO A 173 -20.78 -16.48 -24.10
CA PRO A 173 -20.98 -17.92 -24.20
C PRO A 173 -19.71 -18.65 -24.68
N GLY A 174 -19.29 -19.70 -23.97
CA GLY A 174 -18.12 -20.50 -24.31
C GLY A 174 -16.76 -19.83 -24.06
N MET A 175 -16.73 -18.64 -23.46
CA MET A 175 -15.50 -17.92 -23.13
C MET A 175 -15.32 -17.78 -21.61
N ALA A 176 -14.06 -17.69 -21.17
CA ALA A 176 -13.77 -17.31 -19.80
C ALA A 176 -14.22 -15.85 -19.55
N PRO A 177 -14.67 -15.51 -18.33
CA PRO A 177 -15.01 -14.12 -17.99
C PRO A 177 -13.80 -13.20 -18.19
N GLN A 178 -14.04 -12.05 -18.82
CA GLN A 178 -13.04 -11.00 -18.98
C GLN A 178 -13.42 -9.84 -18.07
N TRP A 179 -12.45 -9.20 -17.43
CA TRP A 179 -12.72 -8.03 -16.61
C TRP A 179 -11.62 -6.98 -16.71
N GLY A 180 -11.93 -5.77 -16.27
CA GLY A 180 -10.97 -4.68 -16.19
C GLY A 180 -11.40 -3.58 -15.26
N VAL A 181 -10.49 -2.64 -15.03
CA VAL A 181 -10.69 -1.44 -14.22
C VAL A 181 -10.60 -0.18 -15.09
N SER A 182 -11.53 0.76 -14.88
CA SER A 182 -11.39 2.14 -15.33
C SER A 182 -11.23 3.06 -14.13
N TRP A 183 -10.22 3.92 -14.18
CA TRP A 183 -9.91 4.95 -13.19
C TRP A 183 -10.44 6.34 -13.61
N THR A 184 -11.25 6.38 -14.67
CA THR A 184 -11.81 7.62 -15.23
C THR A 184 -13.30 7.42 -15.54
N GLU A 185 -14.00 8.53 -15.81
CA GLU A 185 -15.42 8.51 -16.24
C GLU A 185 -15.70 7.68 -17.49
N ILE A 186 -14.68 7.45 -18.33
CA ILE A 186 -14.86 6.65 -19.53
C ILE A 186 -14.81 5.17 -19.15
N VAL A 187 -15.96 4.51 -19.24
CA VAL A 187 -16.05 3.04 -19.18
C VAL A 187 -15.39 2.48 -20.44
N ASP A 188 -14.18 1.95 -20.28
CA ASP A 188 -13.43 1.32 -21.38
C ASP A 188 -13.67 -0.20 -21.39
N GLN A 189 -14.29 -0.72 -22.45
CA GLN A 189 -14.45 -2.16 -22.65
C GLN A 189 -13.12 -2.88 -22.96
N ALA A 190 -12.06 -2.14 -23.27
CA ALA A 190 -10.69 -2.64 -23.40
C ALA A 190 -9.92 -2.60 -22.07
N ALA A 191 -10.55 -2.17 -20.98
CA ALA A 191 -9.96 -2.21 -19.64
C ALA A 191 -9.50 -3.63 -19.31
N ARG A 192 -8.33 -3.72 -18.68
CA ARG A 192 -7.69 -4.99 -18.30
C ARG A 192 -7.49 -5.06 -16.79
N PRO A 193 -7.32 -6.27 -16.23
CA PRO A 193 -6.85 -6.42 -14.87
C PRO A 193 -5.50 -5.70 -14.72
N PRO A 194 -5.26 -4.99 -13.62
CA PRO A 194 -3.95 -4.41 -13.39
C PRO A 194 -2.90 -5.51 -13.19
N ALA A 195 -1.67 -5.25 -13.62
CA ALA A 195 -0.56 -6.16 -13.40
C ALA A 195 -0.20 -6.20 -11.90
N PRO A 196 0.23 -7.35 -11.35
CA PRO A 196 0.72 -7.42 -9.99
C PRO A 196 1.82 -6.40 -9.71
N ASP A 197 1.92 -6.00 -8.44
CA ASP A 197 2.91 -5.03 -7.95
C ASP A 197 2.83 -3.63 -8.60
N THR A 198 1.71 -3.23 -9.21
CA THR A 198 1.50 -1.83 -9.63
C THR A 198 0.64 -1.04 -8.65
N ALA A 199 0.58 0.29 -8.81
CA ALA A 199 -0.28 1.14 -7.99
C ALA A 199 -1.77 0.78 -8.14
N GLU A 200 -2.22 0.48 -9.36
CA GLU A 200 -3.59 0.06 -9.66
C GLU A 200 -3.92 -1.28 -9.01
N TRP A 201 -2.99 -2.24 -9.10
CA TRP A 201 -3.16 -3.52 -8.41
C TRP A 201 -3.20 -3.32 -6.90
N TYR A 202 -2.32 -2.50 -6.33
CA TYR A 202 -2.30 -2.21 -4.90
C TYR A 202 -3.64 -1.61 -4.42
N ARG A 203 -4.22 -0.66 -5.18
CA ARG A 203 -5.53 -0.09 -4.87
C ARG A 203 -6.64 -1.14 -4.84
N LEU A 204 -6.63 -2.09 -5.76
CA LEU A 204 -7.67 -3.13 -5.81
C LEU A 204 -7.40 -4.27 -4.82
N ALA A 205 -6.25 -4.93 -4.91
CA ALA A 205 -5.92 -6.12 -4.14
C ALA A 205 -5.93 -5.86 -2.63
N CYS A 206 -5.54 -4.66 -2.18
CA CYS A 206 -5.40 -4.34 -0.76
C CYS A 206 -6.63 -3.67 -0.13
N PHE A 207 -7.55 -3.11 -0.92
CA PHE A 207 -8.67 -2.31 -0.40
C PHE A 207 -10.05 -2.78 -0.86
N LEU A 208 -10.14 -3.75 -1.77
CA LEU A 208 -11.41 -4.40 -2.06
C LEU A 208 -11.95 -5.14 -0.83
N PRO A 209 -13.24 -4.97 -0.49
CA PRO A 209 -13.83 -5.70 0.63
C PRO A 209 -13.87 -7.21 0.37
N GLU A 210 -14.05 -8.01 1.42
CA GLU A 210 -14.15 -9.46 1.23
C GLU A 210 -15.40 -9.87 0.42
N ARG A 211 -16.45 -9.06 0.55
CA ARG A 211 -17.77 -9.26 -0.07
C ARG A 211 -18.37 -7.92 -0.44
N ILE A 212 -19.22 -7.92 -1.47
CA ILE A 212 -19.99 -6.74 -1.84
C ILE A 212 -20.93 -6.38 -0.66
N PRO A 213 -20.94 -5.13 -0.18
CA PRO A 213 -21.90 -4.68 0.82
C PRO A 213 -23.34 -4.80 0.31
N ALA A 214 -24.26 -5.27 1.15
CA ALA A 214 -25.66 -5.45 0.75
C ALA A 214 -26.31 -4.14 0.25
N SER A 215 -25.87 -3.00 0.79
CA SER A 215 -26.32 -1.66 0.40
C SER A 215 -25.91 -1.24 -1.01
N ALA A 216 -24.94 -1.92 -1.64
CA ALA A 216 -24.50 -1.61 -2.99
C ALA A 216 -25.41 -2.23 -4.07
N PHE A 217 -26.25 -3.21 -3.71
CA PHE A 217 -27.18 -3.82 -4.64
C PHE A 217 -28.46 -2.99 -4.78
N LEU A 218 -28.50 -2.13 -5.80
CA LEU A 218 -29.69 -1.32 -6.09
C LEU A 218 -30.79 -2.14 -6.79
N GLN A 219 -30.43 -3.22 -7.48
CA GLN A 219 -31.37 -4.13 -8.11
C GLN A 219 -31.95 -5.12 -7.09
N GLU A 220 -33.25 -5.35 -7.11
CA GLU A 220 -33.92 -6.37 -6.28
C GLU A 220 -33.84 -7.79 -6.88
N ASP A 221 -33.47 -7.90 -8.16
CA ASP A 221 -33.35 -9.19 -8.85
C ASP A 221 -32.28 -10.08 -8.21
N ARG A 222 -32.73 -11.20 -7.66
CA ARG A 222 -31.85 -12.21 -7.04
C ARG A 222 -30.87 -12.80 -8.05
N ALA A 223 -31.27 -12.98 -9.30
CA ALA A 223 -30.38 -13.54 -10.32
C ALA A 223 -29.23 -12.58 -10.65
N ALA A 224 -29.51 -11.28 -10.77
CA ALA A 224 -28.49 -10.23 -10.90
C ALA A 224 -27.52 -10.21 -9.72
N ARG A 225 -28.03 -10.28 -8.48
CA ARG A 225 -27.18 -10.32 -7.28
C ARG A 225 -26.24 -11.52 -7.28
N THR A 226 -26.76 -12.73 -7.53
CA THR A 226 -25.94 -13.94 -7.56
C THR A 226 -24.90 -13.92 -8.69
N ARG A 227 -25.23 -13.39 -9.88
CA ARG A 227 -24.24 -13.19 -10.95
C ARG A 227 -23.14 -12.22 -10.54
N ALA A 228 -23.52 -11.07 -9.99
CA ALA A 228 -22.56 -10.05 -9.56
C ALA A 228 -21.62 -10.55 -8.46
N GLU A 229 -22.13 -11.31 -7.49
CA GLU A 229 -21.31 -11.93 -6.46
C GLU A 229 -20.31 -12.94 -7.05
N ALA A 230 -20.74 -13.77 -8.00
CA ALA A 230 -19.86 -14.71 -8.69
C ALA A 230 -18.78 -13.99 -9.51
N ASP A 231 -19.14 -12.91 -10.20
CA ASP A 231 -18.20 -12.07 -10.96
C ASP A 231 -17.20 -11.35 -10.06
N TYR A 232 -17.65 -10.92 -8.89
CA TYR A 232 -16.77 -10.33 -7.88
C TYR A 232 -15.72 -11.32 -7.37
N GLN A 233 -16.08 -12.58 -7.19
CA GLN A 233 -15.09 -13.61 -6.82
C GLN A 233 -14.06 -13.82 -7.93
N VAL A 234 -14.45 -13.80 -9.21
CA VAL A 234 -13.49 -13.88 -10.33
C VAL A 234 -12.46 -12.74 -10.26
N ILE A 235 -12.90 -11.51 -9.96
CA ILE A 235 -11.99 -10.37 -9.78
C ILE A 235 -11.02 -10.64 -8.62
N ARG A 236 -11.53 -11.04 -7.45
CA ARG A 236 -10.70 -11.28 -6.26
C ARG A 236 -9.70 -12.42 -6.47
N GLU A 237 -10.12 -13.50 -7.14
CA GLU A 237 -9.27 -14.64 -7.47
C GLU A 237 -8.14 -14.24 -8.42
N GLN A 238 -8.43 -13.45 -9.47
CA GLN A 238 -7.42 -13.03 -10.44
C GLN A 238 -6.48 -11.95 -9.92
N LEU A 239 -6.95 -11.04 -9.05
CA LEU A 239 -6.09 -10.08 -8.36
C LEU A 239 -5.10 -10.75 -7.42
N GLY A 240 -5.52 -11.86 -6.80
CA GLY A 240 -4.77 -12.55 -5.77
C GLY A 240 -4.70 -11.77 -4.46
N PRO A 241 -4.00 -12.31 -3.45
CA PRO A 241 -3.89 -11.67 -2.14
C PRO A 241 -2.99 -10.43 -2.18
N CYS A 242 -3.39 -9.38 -1.46
CA CYS A 242 -2.46 -8.32 -1.08
C CYS A 242 -1.44 -8.85 -0.08
N THR A 243 -0.30 -9.32 -0.59
CA THR A 243 0.75 -9.87 0.25
C THR A 243 1.45 -8.75 1.00
N ARG A 244 1.05 -8.55 2.26
CA ARG A 244 1.76 -7.70 3.22
C ARG A 244 2.58 -8.58 4.14
N LEU A 245 3.87 -8.31 4.24
CA LEU A 245 4.75 -8.96 5.22
C LEU A 245 4.75 -8.20 6.55
N ARG A 246 4.25 -6.96 6.57
CA ARG A 246 4.02 -6.17 7.77
C ARG A 246 2.52 -5.95 7.97
N GLY A 247 2.01 -6.43 9.11
CA GLY A 247 0.59 -6.36 9.49
C GLY A 247 0.19 -5.02 10.09
#